data_AF-A0A1Y4SYI1-F1
#
_entry.id   AF-A0A1Y4SYI1-F1
#
_cell.length_a   1.000
_cell.length_b   1.000
_cell.length_c   1.000
_cell.angle_alpha   90.00
_cell.angle_beta   90.00
_cell.angle_gamma   90.00
#
_symmetry.space_group_name_H-M   'P 1'
#
loop_
_entity.id
_entity.type
_entity.pdbx_description
1 polymer ?
#
loop_
_entity_poly.entity_id
_entity_poly.type
_entity_poly.pdbx_seq_one_letter_code
_entity_poly.pdbx_strand_id
1 'polypeptide(L)'
;MHKSRQFINKSIKAYEKDIRIKNHLDKNIIFLDIDGVIQPPSYERRFDHDMEALQYYLANKYSDDIYLTFDKYDLAAAYYDWSYIALGYLKELIEETGSHIVLHSTWGRYNTTKQIIALFKLYDLDNFIIDIINEDNDKKRCIHHYLSQHFIDYFIIIDDDYDLLREFGSYCCLTSQYFQQSDFDYCQFIFQNPFSFSTKEKNHIKTFEMISYPSQECLGQVFYKVHQYEDNKICLFYIHCPDQYREALLCEFFSSMKDCDGLMSEQYHLLKNQRIGYVTCDYEYHHQRCHFYYINQRFHHFNIQKFISQIKETFHSIELYKQDNGINLTRLFSFI
;
A
#
# COMPACT_ATOMS: atom_id res chain seq x y z
N MET A 1 -37.46 -16.60 42.56
CA MET A 1 -36.48 -17.03 41.54
C MET A 1 -36.74 -16.53 40.11
N HIS A 2 -37.86 -15.87 39.78
CA HIS A 2 -38.15 -15.45 38.39
C HIS A 2 -37.63 -14.07 37.95
N LYS A 3 -37.35 -13.13 38.87
CA LYS A 3 -36.83 -11.79 38.51
C LYS A 3 -35.33 -11.75 38.18
N SER A 4 -34.52 -12.66 38.75
CA SER A 4 -33.07 -12.70 38.52
C SER A 4 -32.68 -13.26 37.15
N ARG A 5 -33.43 -14.25 36.62
CA ARG A 5 -33.21 -14.78 35.25
C ARG A 5 -33.57 -13.79 34.15
N GLN A 6 -34.53 -12.89 34.39
CA GLN A 6 -34.91 -11.86 33.42
C GLN A 6 -33.84 -10.76 33.29
N PHE A 7 -33.19 -10.37 34.39
CA PHE A 7 -32.07 -9.42 34.35
C PHE A 7 -30.84 -10.03 33.65
N ILE A 8 -30.47 -11.27 33.98
CA ILE A 8 -29.33 -11.96 33.35
C ILE A 8 -29.54 -12.12 31.84
N ASN A 9 -30.75 -12.52 31.40
CA ASN A 9 -31.02 -12.67 29.97
C ASN A 9 -31.12 -11.33 29.21
N LYS A 10 -31.47 -10.23 29.88
CA LYS A 10 -31.49 -8.89 29.28
C LYS A 10 -30.08 -8.32 29.16
N SER A 11 -29.22 -8.58 30.16
CA SER A 11 -27.80 -8.24 30.16
C SER A 11 -27.00 -9.06 29.15
N ILE A 12 -27.25 -10.38 29.04
CA ILE A 12 -26.62 -11.23 28.01
C ILE A 12 -27.07 -10.82 26.62
N LYS A 13 -28.36 -10.51 26.40
CA LYS A 13 -28.82 -10.00 25.09
C LYS A 13 -28.28 -8.61 24.74
N ALA A 14 -28.06 -7.74 25.74
CA ALA A 14 -27.39 -6.47 25.52
C ALA A 14 -25.90 -6.68 25.22
N TYR A 15 -25.23 -7.58 25.94
CA TYR A 15 -23.82 -7.93 25.73
C TYR A 15 -23.59 -8.67 24.41
N GLU A 16 -24.48 -9.57 24.00
CA GLU A 16 -24.48 -10.22 22.68
C GLU A 16 -24.85 -9.24 21.57
N LYS A 17 -25.67 -8.23 21.84
CA LYS A 17 -25.97 -7.15 20.89
C LYS A 17 -24.79 -6.19 20.79
N ASP A 18 -24.07 -5.90 21.87
CA ASP A 18 -22.85 -5.09 21.87
C ASP A 18 -21.66 -5.85 21.23
N ILE A 19 -21.56 -7.16 21.42
CA ILE A 19 -20.60 -8.03 20.72
C ILE A 19 -20.98 -8.17 19.24
N ARG A 20 -22.27 -8.31 18.90
CA ARG A 20 -22.71 -8.31 17.49
C ARG A 20 -22.56 -6.95 16.84
N ILE A 21 -22.80 -5.84 17.54
CA ILE A 21 -22.57 -4.49 17.04
C ILE A 21 -21.06 -4.25 16.84
N LYS A 22 -20.20 -4.72 17.76
CA LYS A 22 -18.75 -4.75 17.54
C LYS A 22 -18.35 -5.65 16.35
N ASN A 23 -18.93 -6.84 16.23
CA ASN A 23 -18.69 -7.76 15.12
C ASN A 23 -19.40 -7.35 13.80
N HIS A 24 -20.12 -6.22 13.76
CA HIS A 24 -20.81 -5.71 12.58
C HIS A 24 -20.30 -4.35 12.11
N LEU A 25 -19.34 -3.73 12.81
CA LEU A 25 -18.76 -2.45 12.39
C LEU A 25 -17.52 -2.63 11.49
N ASP A 26 -16.83 -3.76 11.56
CA ASP A 26 -15.48 -3.89 10.99
C ASP A 26 -15.45 -4.61 9.65
N LYS A 27 -16.32 -4.23 8.70
CA LYS A 27 -16.30 -4.87 7.37
C LYS A 27 -15.14 -4.38 6.53
N ASN A 28 -14.91 -3.08 6.53
CA ASN A 28 -13.90 -2.44 5.70
C ASN A 28 -12.94 -1.66 6.60
N ILE A 29 -11.66 -2.00 6.55
CA ILE A 29 -10.63 -1.38 7.39
C ILE A 29 -9.61 -0.63 6.52
N ILE A 30 -9.31 0.60 6.91
CA ILE A 30 -8.14 1.34 6.46
C ILE A 30 -7.11 1.28 7.57
N PHE A 31 -6.02 0.58 7.31
CA PHE A 31 -4.80 0.74 8.08
C PHE A 31 -4.14 2.04 7.62
N LEU A 32 -4.02 3.01 8.53
CA LEU A 32 -3.53 4.35 8.23
C LEU A 32 -2.21 4.67 8.96
N ASP A 33 -1.20 5.13 8.20
CA ASP A 33 -0.08 5.90 8.75
C ASP A 33 -0.33 7.42 8.69
N ILE A 34 0.48 8.20 9.40
CA ILE A 34 0.40 9.66 9.45
C ILE A 34 1.50 10.30 8.61
N ASP A 35 2.76 10.02 8.93
CA ASP A 35 3.92 10.56 8.23
C ASP A 35 3.93 10.03 6.78
N GLY A 36 4.17 10.91 5.81
CA GLY A 36 4.16 10.53 4.39
C GLY A 36 2.77 10.22 3.81
N VAL A 37 1.71 10.25 4.64
CA VAL A 37 0.31 9.96 4.24
C VAL A 37 -0.59 11.18 4.42
N ILE A 38 -0.85 11.62 5.64
CA ILE A 38 -1.61 12.87 5.88
C ILE A 38 -0.68 14.01 6.29
N GLN A 39 0.53 13.70 6.78
CA GLN A 39 1.56 14.66 7.10
C GLN A 39 2.67 14.61 6.04
N PRO A 40 2.71 15.57 5.09
CA PRO A 40 3.79 15.64 4.13
C PRO A 40 5.13 15.90 4.84
N PRO A 41 6.23 15.22 4.44
CA PRO A 41 7.53 15.39 5.08
C PRO A 41 8.13 16.80 4.89
N SER A 42 7.65 17.53 3.88
CA SER A 42 8.09 18.89 3.58
C SER A 42 7.27 19.98 4.30
N TYR A 43 6.22 19.61 5.05
CA TYR A 43 5.36 20.57 5.72
C TYR A 43 5.89 20.79 7.15
N GLU A 44 6.46 21.98 7.36
CA GLU A 44 7.02 22.42 8.63
C GLU A 44 6.47 23.79 9.05
N ARG A 45 5.25 24.12 8.59
CA ARG A 45 4.55 25.38 8.86
C ARG A 45 4.34 25.59 10.36
N ARG A 46 4.27 24.51 11.16
CA ARG A 46 4.17 24.59 12.62
C ARG A 46 5.23 25.49 13.25
N PHE A 47 6.44 25.58 12.68
CA PHE A 47 7.53 26.38 13.25
C PHE A 47 7.37 27.89 13.05
N ASP A 48 6.46 28.33 12.19
CA ASP A 48 6.11 29.73 11.99
C ASP A 48 5.04 30.23 12.99
N HIS A 49 4.60 29.37 13.91
CA HIS A 49 3.47 29.62 14.81
C HIS A 49 3.83 29.44 16.29
N ASP A 50 3.06 30.10 17.15
CA ASP A 50 3.13 29.90 18.60
C ASP A 50 2.38 28.62 18.99
N MET A 51 3.14 27.53 19.12
CA MET A 51 2.62 26.20 19.42
C MET A 51 2.09 26.07 20.85
N GLU A 52 2.55 26.89 21.80
CA GLU A 52 2.02 26.87 23.18
C GLU A 52 0.68 27.60 23.23
N ALA A 53 0.56 28.75 22.56
CA ALA A 53 -0.71 29.45 22.43
C ALA A 53 -1.77 28.59 21.71
N LEU A 54 -1.36 27.76 20.74
CA LEU A 54 -2.26 26.82 20.06
C LEU A 54 -2.94 25.85 21.03
N GLN A 55 -2.22 25.29 22.02
CA GLN A 55 -2.79 24.35 22.99
C GLN A 55 -3.95 24.99 23.76
N TYR A 56 -3.75 26.20 24.28
CA TYR A 56 -4.81 26.94 24.98
C TYR A 56 -5.95 27.32 24.05
N TYR A 57 -5.66 27.72 22.81
CA TYR A 57 -6.68 28.03 21.83
C TYR A 57 -7.58 26.82 21.56
N LEU A 58 -7.01 25.65 21.29
CA LEU A 58 -7.77 24.43 20.99
C LEU A 58 -8.53 23.91 22.22
N ALA A 59 -7.92 23.94 23.40
CA ALA A 59 -8.59 23.56 24.64
C ALA A 59 -9.85 24.40 24.88
N ASN A 60 -9.76 25.72 24.70
CA ASN A 60 -10.90 26.62 24.82
C ASN A 60 -11.93 26.41 23.69
N LYS A 61 -11.48 26.32 22.44
CA LYS A 61 -12.36 26.17 21.26
C LYS A 61 -13.24 24.93 21.34
N TYR A 62 -12.65 23.81 21.76
CA TYR A 62 -13.36 22.53 21.85
C TYR A 62 -13.88 22.22 23.26
N SER A 63 -13.61 23.09 24.24
CA SER A 63 -13.92 22.87 25.66
C SER A 63 -13.43 21.51 26.16
N ASP A 64 -12.18 21.18 25.82
CA ASP A 64 -11.56 19.88 26.09
C ASP A 64 -10.10 20.07 26.51
N ASP A 65 -9.81 19.86 27.79
CA ASP A 65 -8.48 20.05 28.36
C ASP A 65 -7.45 19.04 27.83
N ILE A 66 -7.86 18.01 27.08
CA ILE A 66 -6.91 17.07 26.45
C ILE A 66 -5.89 17.80 25.57
N TYR A 67 -6.27 18.91 24.93
CA TYR A 67 -5.39 19.70 24.08
C TYR A 67 -4.22 20.34 24.86
N LEU A 68 -4.36 20.54 26.16
CA LEU A 68 -3.29 21.03 27.05
C LEU A 68 -2.27 19.95 27.42
N THR A 69 -2.58 18.67 27.14
CA THR A 69 -1.74 17.53 27.54
C THR A 69 -0.78 17.05 26.45
N PHE A 70 -0.91 17.58 25.22
CA PHE A 70 -0.07 17.18 24.10
C PHE A 70 1.37 17.67 24.25
N ASP A 71 2.28 16.97 23.59
CA ASP A 71 3.50 17.64 23.13
C ASP A 71 3.12 18.73 22.11
N LYS A 72 3.70 19.92 22.27
CA LYS A 72 3.32 21.07 21.44
C LYS A 72 3.66 20.89 19.96
N TYR A 73 4.69 20.09 19.64
CA TYR A 73 5.08 19.83 18.26
C TYR A 73 4.09 18.89 17.58
N ASP A 74 3.63 17.84 18.26
CA ASP A 74 2.64 16.90 17.71
C ASP A 74 1.30 17.60 17.42
N LEU A 75 0.80 18.40 18.38
CA LEU A 75 -0.46 19.13 18.20
C LEU A 75 -0.35 20.17 17.08
N ALA A 76 0.78 20.86 17.00
CA ALA A 76 1.01 21.87 15.97
C ALA A 76 1.25 21.25 14.60
N ALA A 77 1.94 20.12 14.50
CA ALA A 77 2.08 19.36 13.26
C ALA A 77 0.71 18.88 12.77
N ALA A 78 -0.13 18.33 13.65
CA ALA A 78 -1.49 17.98 13.28
C ALA A 78 -2.25 19.20 12.73
N TYR A 79 -2.30 20.30 13.49
CA TYR A 79 -3.10 21.48 13.12
C TYR A 79 -2.60 22.25 11.90
N TYR A 80 -1.27 22.43 11.80
CA TYR A 80 -0.64 23.27 10.78
C TYR A 80 -0.02 22.49 9.63
N ASP A 81 0.44 21.26 9.82
CA ASP A 81 1.21 20.52 8.82
C ASP A 81 0.46 19.39 8.15
N TRP A 82 -0.64 18.88 8.72
CA TRP A 82 -1.45 17.90 8.00
C TRP A 82 -2.06 18.51 6.72
N SER A 83 -2.07 17.73 5.66
CA SER A 83 -2.61 18.11 4.36
C SER A 83 -4.13 18.03 4.39
N TYR A 84 -4.79 19.18 4.30
CA TYR A 84 -6.26 19.25 4.16
C TYR A 84 -6.76 18.51 2.90
N ILE A 85 -5.93 18.43 1.86
CA ILE A 85 -6.26 17.67 0.65
C ILE A 85 -6.26 16.17 0.95
N ALA A 86 -5.21 15.67 1.62
CA ALA A 86 -5.13 14.26 2.03
C ALA A 86 -6.28 13.87 2.95
N LEU A 87 -6.57 14.71 3.94
CA LEU A 87 -7.67 14.51 4.88
C LEU A 87 -9.04 14.53 4.19
N GLY A 88 -9.23 15.40 3.20
CA GLY A 88 -10.43 15.44 2.38
C GLY A 88 -10.66 14.14 1.62
N TYR A 89 -9.64 13.65 0.90
CA TYR A 89 -9.72 12.37 0.20
C TYR A 89 -9.91 11.18 1.15
N LEU A 90 -9.22 11.18 2.30
CA LEU A 90 -9.37 10.13 3.31
C LEU A 90 -10.81 10.09 3.84
N LYS A 91 -11.39 11.25 4.15
CA LYS A 91 -12.78 11.35 4.61
C LYS A 91 -13.76 10.85 3.56
N GLU A 92 -13.59 11.28 2.31
CA GLU A 92 -14.43 10.84 1.19
C GLU A 92 -14.33 9.33 1.00
N LEU A 93 -13.12 8.76 1.02
CA LEU A 93 -12.90 7.32 0.89
C LEU A 93 -13.61 6.55 2.00
N ILE A 94 -13.48 7.00 3.24
CA ILE A 94 -14.13 6.40 4.42
C ILE A 94 -15.65 6.39 4.26
N GLU A 95 -16.24 7.54 3.88
CA GLU A 95 -17.68 7.71 3.75
C GLU A 95 -18.26 6.85 2.61
N GLU A 96 -17.57 6.77 1.47
CA GLU A 96 -18.04 6.00 0.31
C GLU A 96 -17.90 4.48 0.49
N THR A 97 -16.86 4.05 1.20
CA THR A 97 -16.57 2.62 1.42
C THR A 97 -17.16 2.10 2.72
N GLY A 98 -17.68 2.98 3.59
CA GLY A 98 -18.11 2.62 4.93
C GLY A 98 -16.97 2.04 5.78
N SER A 99 -15.74 2.52 5.54
CA SER A 99 -14.54 2.02 6.22
C SER A 99 -14.37 2.61 7.61
N HIS A 100 -13.56 1.94 8.43
CA HIS A 100 -13.05 2.46 9.69
C HIS A 100 -11.53 2.52 9.66
N ILE A 101 -10.94 3.34 10.51
CA ILE A 101 -9.49 3.52 10.62
C ILE A 101 -8.94 2.69 11.77
N VAL A 102 -7.91 1.91 11.45
CA VAL A 102 -6.97 1.35 12.42
C VAL A 102 -5.64 2.04 12.22
N LEU A 103 -5.21 2.84 13.20
CA LEU A 103 -3.98 3.60 13.07
C LEU A 103 -2.75 2.69 13.31
N HIS A 104 -1.77 2.70 12.39
CA HIS A 104 -0.49 1.97 12.54
C HIS A 104 0.71 2.89 12.39
N SER A 105 0.62 4.06 13.00
CA SER A 105 1.63 5.12 12.93
C SER A 105 2.48 5.20 14.18
N THR A 106 3.77 5.55 14.04
CA THR A 106 4.67 5.79 15.19
C THR A 106 4.12 6.83 16.18
N TRP A 107 3.26 7.74 15.72
CA TRP A 107 2.49 8.68 16.53
C TRP A 107 1.73 8.04 17.69
N GLY A 108 1.16 6.85 17.50
CA GLY A 108 0.46 6.15 18.57
C GLY A 108 1.38 5.50 19.61
N ARG A 109 2.71 5.63 19.48
CA ARG A 109 3.67 5.31 20.56
C ARG A 109 3.89 6.49 21.50
N TYR A 110 3.80 7.71 20.97
CA TYR A 110 4.05 8.94 21.71
C TYR A 110 2.77 9.56 22.26
N ASN A 111 1.62 9.19 21.70
CA ASN A 111 0.31 9.70 22.07
C ASN A 111 -0.59 8.58 22.61
N THR A 112 -1.36 8.89 23.65
CA THR A 112 -2.42 8.02 24.13
C THR A 112 -3.55 7.90 23.10
N THR A 113 -4.35 6.84 23.17
CA THR A 113 -5.53 6.67 22.28
C THR A 113 -6.46 7.89 22.30
N LYS A 114 -6.70 8.48 23.48
CA LYS A 114 -7.55 9.68 23.58
C LYS A 114 -6.93 10.88 22.85
N GLN A 115 -5.61 11.05 22.93
CA GLN A 115 -4.90 12.10 22.23
C GLN A 115 -4.98 11.91 20.71
N ILE A 116 -4.70 10.71 20.20
CA ILE A 116 -4.87 10.42 18.77
C ILE A 116 -6.29 10.74 18.29
N ILE A 117 -7.32 10.28 19.01
CA ILE A 117 -8.72 10.59 18.68
C ILE A 117 -8.95 12.11 18.66
N ALA A 118 -8.41 12.85 19.63
CA ALA A 118 -8.55 14.31 19.69
C ALA A 118 -7.82 15.04 18.55
N LEU A 119 -6.72 14.50 18.00
CA LEU A 119 -6.06 15.05 16.80
C LEU A 119 -6.97 14.90 15.57
N PHE A 120 -7.54 13.71 15.34
CA PHE A 120 -8.44 13.48 14.22
C PHE A 120 -9.79 14.18 14.37
N LYS A 121 -10.22 14.49 15.60
CA LYS A 121 -11.40 15.32 15.89
C LYS A 121 -11.28 16.73 15.30
N LEU A 122 -10.07 17.25 15.13
CA LEU A 122 -9.85 18.55 14.47
C LEU A 122 -10.38 18.57 13.03
N TYR A 123 -10.60 17.39 12.44
CA TYR A 123 -10.99 17.16 11.05
C TYR A 123 -12.28 16.33 10.91
N ASP A 124 -13.05 16.18 11.99
CA ASP A 124 -14.27 15.36 12.05
C ASP A 124 -14.04 13.89 11.64
N LEU A 125 -12.86 13.33 11.94
CA LEU A 125 -12.49 11.95 11.63
C LEU A 125 -12.41 11.05 12.87
N ASP A 126 -12.65 11.60 14.07
CA ASP A 126 -12.52 10.92 15.36
C ASP A 126 -13.40 9.68 15.49
N ASN A 127 -14.63 9.75 14.97
CA ASN A 127 -15.59 8.64 15.06
C ASN A 127 -15.25 7.45 14.17
N PHE A 128 -14.32 7.59 13.23
CA PHE A 128 -13.90 6.50 12.34
C PHE A 128 -12.73 5.70 12.91
N ILE A 129 -12.01 6.21 13.91
CA ILE A 129 -10.90 5.48 14.53
C ILE A 129 -11.47 4.44 15.49
N ILE A 130 -11.24 3.16 15.16
CA ILE A 130 -11.70 2.04 15.98
C ILE A 130 -10.57 1.39 16.79
N ASP A 131 -9.31 1.52 16.33
CA ASP A 131 -8.16 0.96 17.04
C ASP A 131 -6.83 1.63 16.64
N ILE A 132 -5.78 1.34 17.41
CA ILE A 132 -4.40 1.80 17.21
C ILE A 132 -3.44 0.63 17.47
N ILE A 133 -2.70 0.19 16.45
CA ILE A 133 -1.81 -0.97 16.51
C ILE A 133 -0.33 -0.57 16.46
N ASN A 134 0.25 -0.26 17.62
CA ASN A 134 1.63 0.24 17.72
C ASN A 134 2.52 -0.53 18.72
N GLU A 135 2.14 -1.77 19.02
CA GLU A 135 2.78 -2.60 20.05
C GLU A 135 4.21 -3.03 19.70
N ASP A 136 4.60 -2.99 18.41
CA ASP A 136 5.97 -3.31 17.98
C ASP A 136 6.53 -2.36 16.90
N ASN A 137 7.85 -2.44 16.71
CA ASN A 137 8.60 -1.82 15.62
C ASN A 137 8.32 -2.43 14.24
N ASP A 138 7.62 -3.55 14.17
CA ASP A 138 7.29 -4.23 12.91
C ASP A 138 5.82 -4.02 12.53
N LYS A 139 5.57 -2.99 11.69
CA LYS A 139 4.23 -2.67 11.15
C LYS A 139 3.57 -3.90 10.51
N LYS A 140 4.32 -4.70 9.74
CA LYS A 140 3.81 -5.90 9.05
C LYS A 140 3.25 -6.90 10.05
N ARG A 141 4.00 -7.15 11.13
CA ARG A 141 3.56 -8.08 12.17
C ARG A 141 2.32 -7.59 12.91
N CYS A 142 2.25 -6.30 13.22
CA CYS A 142 1.07 -5.71 13.87
C CYS A 142 -0.19 -5.86 13.00
N ILE A 143 -0.09 -5.56 11.69
CA ILE A 143 -1.21 -5.69 10.76
C ILE A 143 -1.64 -7.16 10.62
N HIS A 144 -0.70 -8.08 10.41
CA HIS A 144 -1.01 -9.53 10.37
C HIS A 144 -1.66 -10.02 11.67
N HIS A 145 -1.18 -9.56 12.82
CA HIS A 145 -1.77 -9.90 14.10
C HIS A 145 -3.23 -9.42 14.18
N TYR A 146 -3.48 -8.15 13.83
CA TYR A 146 -4.83 -7.59 13.79
C TYR A 146 -5.76 -8.37 12.85
N LEU A 147 -5.32 -8.61 11.61
CA LEU A 147 -6.07 -9.40 10.62
C LEU A 147 -6.39 -10.82 11.12
N SER A 148 -5.52 -11.42 11.97
CA SER A 148 -5.75 -12.76 12.52
C SER A 148 -6.78 -12.80 13.66
N GLN A 149 -7.02 -11.68 14.35
CA GLN A 149 -7.90 -11.60 15.51
C GLN A 149 -9.30 -11.04 15.17
N HIS A 150 -9.45 -10.42 14.00
CA HIS A 150 -10.66 -9.73 13.59
C HIS A 150 -11.26 -10.35 12.32
N PHE A 151 -12.60 -10.34 12.22
CA PHE A 151 -13.30 -10.71 10.99
C PHE A 151 -13.47 -9.48 10.11
N ILE A 152 -12.62 -9.36 9.10
CA ILE A 152 -12.57 -8.21 8.19
C ILE A 152 -13.00 -8.70 6.79
N ASP A 153 -14.01 -8.05 6.20
CA ASP A 153 -14.48 -8.38 4.84
C ASP A 153 -13.48 -7.84 3.80
N TYR A 154 -12.92 -6.65 4.04
CA TYR A 154 -11.96 -5.99 3.17
C TYR A 154 -11.02 -5.07 3.95
N PHE A 155 -9.79 -4.91 3.49
CA PHE A 155 -8.88 -3.91 4.04
C PHE A 155 -8.01 -3.28 2.96
N ILE A 156 -7.51 -2.09 3.28
CA ILE A 156 -6.41 -1.45 2.56
C ILE A 156 -5.45 -0.80 3.55
N ILE A 157 -4.18 -0.76 3.19
CA ILE A 157 -3.12 -0.11 3.95
C ILE A 157 -2.72 1.14 3.18
N ILE A 158 -2.69 2.29 3.84
CA ILE A 158 -2.24 3.56 3.26
C ILE A 158 -1.01 4.00 4.06
N ASP A 159 0.16 3.90 3.43
CA ASP A 159 1.46 4.10 4.06
C ASP A 159 2.49 4.54 3.00
N ASP A 160 3.56 5.19 3.42
CA ASP A 160 4.71 5.53 2.56
C ASP A 160 5.82 4.44 2.61
N ASP A 161 5.64 3.42 3.45
CA ASP A 161 6.56 2.31 3.61
C ASP A 161 6.39 1.24 2.53
N TYR A 162 7.39 1.20 1.65
CA TYR A 162 7.51 0.20 0.59
C TYR A 162 7.47 -1.26 1.09
N ASP A 163 7.98 -1.53 2.29
CA ASP A 163 7.99 -2.88 2.84
C ASP A 163 6.59 -3.44 3.04
N LEU A 164 5.58 -2.59 3.23
CA LEU A 164 4.17 -2.97 3.29
C LEU A 164 3.62 -3.32 1.92
N LEU A 165 3.98 -2.57 0.87
CA LEU A 165 3.61 -2.93 -0.51
C LEU A 165 4.17 -4.30 -0.90
N ARG A 166 5.42 -4.60 -0.50
CA ARG A 166 6.01 -5.91 -0.75
C ARG A 166 5.26 -7.04 -0.04
N GLU A 167 4.80 -6.80 1.19
CA GLU A 167 4.13 -7.81 2.01
C GLU A 167 2.65 -8.01 1.63
N PHE A 168 1.94 -6.92 1.36
CA PHE A 168 0.48 -6.91 1.21
C PHE A 168 0.02 -6.67 -0.24
N GLY A 169 0.94 -6.46 -1.18
CA GLY A 169 0.64 -6.38 -2.61
C GLY A 169 -0.41 -5.32 -2.92
N SER A 170 -1.43 -5.71 -3.68
CA SER A 170 -2.51 -4.82 -4.11
C SER A 170 -3.33 -4.20 -2.97
N TYR A 171 -3.28 -4.76 -1.77
CA TYR A 171 -3.94 -4.20 -0.58
C TYR A 171 -3.15 -3.08 0.10
N CYS A 172 -2.02 -2.65 -0.49
CA CYS A 172 -1.26 -1.50 -0.04
C CYS A 172 -1.32 -0.37 -1.09
N CYS A 173 -1.69 0.81 -0.62
CA CYS A 173 -1.60 2.07 -1.35
C CYS A 173 -0.35 2.82 -0.88
N LEU A 174 0.70 2.77 -1.70
CA LEU A 174 1.97 3.42 -1.41
C LEU A 174 1.91 4.92 -1.74
N THR A 175 1.95 5.78 -0.74
CA THR A 175 1.99 7.23 -0.94
C THR A 175 3.42 7.70 -1.25
N SER A 176 3.54 8.77 -2.04
CA SER A 176 4.86 9.31 -2.43
C SER A 176 5.32 10.54 -1.63
N GLN A 177 4.38 11.27 -1.05
CA GLN A 177 4.59 12.49 -0.26
C GLN A 177 3.49 12.64 0.79
N TYR A 178 2.25 12.43 0.34
CA TYR A 178 1.01 12.38 1.09
C TYR A 178 -0.06 11.81 0.17
N PHE A 179 -1.19 11.40 0.73
CA PHE A 179 -2.34 10.83 0.06
C PHE A 179 -2.98 11.84 -0.90
N GLN A 180 -2.94 11.52 -2.20
CA GLN A 180 -3.40 12.38 -3.29
C GLN A 180 -4.54 11.74 -4.07
N GLN A 181 -5.03 12.44 -5.08
CA GLN A 181 -6.15 11.97 -5.90
C GLN A 181 -5.89 10.62 -6.56
N SER A 182 -4.68 10.37 -7.07
CA SER A 182 -4.35 9.07 -7.67
C SER A 182 -4.44 7.93 -6.66
N ASP A 183 -4.08 8.21 -5.41
CA ASP A 183 -4.05 7.25 -4.32
C ASP A 183 -5.50 6.97 -3.86
N PHE A 184 -6.33 8.00 -3.81
CA PHE A 184 -7.78 7.90 -3.61
C PHE A 184 -8.46 7.06 -4.70
N ASP A 185 -8.21 7.39 -5.97
CA ASP A 185 -8.76 6.67 -7.13
C ASP A 185 -8.34 5.19 -7.09
N TYR A 186 -7.09 4.91 -6.72
CA TYR A 186 -6.59 3.56 -6.51
C TYR A 186 -7.35 2.85 -5.39
N CYS A 187 -7.47 3.46 -4.21
CA CYS A 187 -8.18 2.87 -3.08
C CYS A 187 -9.64 2.56 -3.44
N GLN A 188 -10.36 3.51 -4.06
CA GLN A 188 -11.72 3.29 -4.54
C GLN A 188 -11.81 2.11 -5.52
N PHE A 189 -10.88 2.06 -6.49
CA PHE A 189 -10.83 0.99 -7.47
C PHE A 189 -10.70 -0.38 -6.78
N ILE A 190 -9.80 -0.49 -5.80
CA ILE A 190 -9.52 -1.69 -5.03
C ILE A 190 -10.78 -2.15 -4.26
N PHE A 191 -11.47 -1.23 -3.57
CA PHE A 191 -12.74 -1.52 -2.87
C PHE A 191 -13.90 -1.95 -3.79
N GLN A 192 -14.01 -1.35 -4.98
CA GLN A 192 -15.13 -1.60 -5.90
C GLN A 192 -14.96 -2.87 -6.75
N ASN A 193 -13.73 -3.36 -6.89
CA ASN A 193 -13.39 -4.44 -7.81
C ASN A 193 -12.74 -5.58 -7.06
N PRO A 194 -13.50 -6.51 -6.45
CA PRO A 194 -12.90 -7.70 -5.87
C PRO A 194 -12.25 -8.55 -6.96
N PHE A 195 -10.97 -8.85 -6.79
CA PHE A 195 -10.20 -9.69 -7.69
C PHE A 195 -9.39 -10.73 -6.92
N SER A 196 -8.94 -11.74 -7.66
CA SER A 196 -8.04 -12.78 -7.19
C SER A 196 -6.90 -12.91 -8.18
N PHE A 197 -5.79 -13.49 -7.73
CA PHE A 197 -4.62 -13.68 -8.56
C PHE A 197 -4.29 -15.15 -8.73
N SER A 198 -3.79 -15.52 -9.90
CA SER A 198 -3.32 -16.86 -10.18
C SER A 198 -2.05 -16.86 -11.00
N THR A 199 -1.20 -17.86 -10.78
CA THR A 199 0.02 -18.04 -11.55
C THR A 199 -0.05 -19.36 -12.30
N LYS A 200 0.28 -19.32 -13.59
CA LYS A 200 0.34 -20.48 -14.49
C LYS A 200 1.71 -20.54 -15.16
N GLU A 201 2.15 -21.72 -15.56
CA GLU A 201 3.40 -21.89 -16.31
C GLU A 201 3.18 -22.77 -17.55
N LYS A 202 3.69 -22.31 -18.69
CA LYS A 202 3.70 -23.08 -19.94
C LYS A 202 4.95 -22.75 -20.74
N ASN A 203 5.67 -23.77 -21.21
CA ASN A 203 6.88 -23.61 -22.02
C ASN A 203 7.93 -22.67 -21.39
N HIS A 204 8.15 -22.76 -20.08
CA HIS A 204 9.06 -21.90 -19.31
C HIS A 204 8.71 -20.41 -19.32
N ILE A 205 7.47 -20.07 -19.66
CA ILE A 205 6.90 -18.73 -19.49
C ILE A 205 5.87 -18.84 -18.38
N LYS A 206 6.03 -17.99 -17.36
CA LYS A 206 5.07 -17.84 -16.29
C LYS A 206 4.06 -16.74 -16.67
N THR A 207 2.81 -16.93 -16.31
CA THR A 207 1.73 -15.96 -16.51
C THR A 207 1.09 -15.70 -15.16
N PHE A 208 1.13 -14.45 -14.73
CA PHE A 208 0.45 -13.95 -13.55
C PHE A 208 -0.85 -13.28 -14.00
N GLU A 209 -2.00 -13.74 -13.53
CA GLU A 209 -3.31 -13.30 -13.98
C GLU A 209 -4.08 -12.65 -12.84
N MET A 210 -4.67 -11.49 -13.11
CA MET A 210 -5.69 -10.87 -12.28
C MET A 210 -7.07 -11.27 -12.80
N ILE A 211 -7.88 -11.85 -11.93
CA ILE A 211 -9.15 -12.47 -12.25
C ILE A 211 -10.24 -11.80 -11.43
N SER A 212 -11.29 -11.32 -12.08
CA SER A 212 -12.44 -10.73 -11.40
C SER A 212 -13.19 -11.73 -10.54
N TYR A 213 -13.76 -11.26 -9.44
CA TYR A 213 -14.69 -12.03 -8.63
C TYR A 213 -16.07 -11.34 -8.63
N PRO A 214 -17.19 -12.09 -8.75
CA PRO A 214 -17.29 -13.53 -8.94
C PRO A 214 -17.26 -13.98 -10.42
N SER A 215 -17.14 -13.07 -11.40
CA SER A 215 -17.30 -13.42 -12.82
C SER A 215 -16.19 -14.30 -13.39
N GLN A 216 -15.04 -14.42 -12.72
CA GLN A 216 -13.89 -15.23 -13.16
C GLN A 216 -13.32 -14.82 -14.52
N GLU A 217 -13.48 -13.55 -14.89
CA GLU A 217 -12.94 -12.99 -16.12
C GLU A 217 -11.49 -12.54 -15.90
N CYS A 218 -10.63 -12.77 -16.89
CA CYS A 218 -9.26 -12.27 -16.84
C CYS A 218 -9.24 -10.76 -17.09
N LEU A 219 -8.89 -9.98 -16.08
CA LEU A 219 -8.82 -8.51 -16.13
C LEU A 219 -7.46 -8.03 -16.64
N GLY A 220 -6.39 -8.79 -16.38
CA GLY A 220 -5.04 -8.45 -16.80
C GLY A 220 -4.06 -9.59 -16.59
N GLN A 221 -2.96 -9.56 -17.34
CA GLN A 221 -1.93 -10.59 -17.31
C GLN A 221 -0.53 -9.97 -17.33
N VAL A 222 0.39 -10.54 -16.55
CA VAL A 222 1.83 -10.33 -16.71
C VAL A 222 2.43 -11.64 -17.22
N PHE A 223 3.00 -11.60 -18.41
CA PHE A 223 3.80 -12.70 -18.95
C PHE A 223 5.24 -12.45 -18.58
N TYR A 224 5.90 -13.39 -17.90
CA TYR A 224 7.26 -13.19 -17.46
C TYR A 224 8.09 -14.45 -17.56
N LYS A 225 9.40 -14.24 -17.69
CA LYS A 225 10.40 -15.30 -17.69
C LYS A 225 11.57 -14.85 -16.85
N VAL A 226 11.91 -15.69 -15.87
CA VAL A 226 13.10 -15.52 -15.04
C VAL A 226 14.22 -16.36 -15.62
N HIS A 227 15.34 -15.73 -15.90
CA HIS A 227 16.57 -16.37 -16.32
C HIS A 227 17.62 -16.19 -15.22
N GLN A 228 18.14 -17.32 -14.71
CA GLN A 228 19.29 -17.33 -13.82
C GLN A 228 20.56 -17.30 -14.66
N TYR A 229 21.47 -16.39 -14.33
CA TYR A 229 22.81 -16.33 -14.89
C TYR A 229 23.82 -16.22 -13.76
N GLU A 230 24.58 -17.29 -13.50
CA GLU A 230 25.50 -17.36 -12.34
C GLU A 230 24.75 -16.95 -11.06
N ASP A 231 25.19 -15.88 -10.38
CA ASP A 231 24.56 -15.33 -9.18
C ASP A 231 23.45 -14.32 -9.49
N ASN A 232 23.30 -13.87 -10.75
CA ASN A 232 22.32 -12.84 -11.15
C ASN A 232 21.01 -13.44 -11.67
N LYS A 233 19.91 -12.71 -11.46
CA LYS A 233 18.57 -13.06 -11.96
C LYS A 233 18.04 -11.97 -12.87
N ILE A 234 17.66 -12.32 -14.09
CA ILE A 234 17.01 -11.40 -15.02
C ILE A 234 15.56 -11.83 -15.19
N CYS A 235 14.64 -10.94 -14.85
CA CYS A 235 13.21 -11.11 -15.09
C CYS A 235 12.79 -10.22 -16.25
N LEU A 236 12.37 -10.83 -17.37
CA LEU A 236 11.78 -10.11 -18.49
C LEU A 236 10.27 -10.29 -18.46
N PHE A 237 9.52 -9.20 -18.62
CA PHE A 237 8.07 -9.24 -18.50
C PHE A 237 7.34 -8.39 -19.54
N TYR A 238 6.11 -8.79 -19.83
CA TYR A 238 5.16 -8.08 -20.67
C TYR A 238 3.84 -7.96 -19.92
N ILE A 239 3.31 -6.74 -19.86
CA ILE A 239 2.06 -6.43 -19.17
C ILE A 239 0.96 -6.30 -20.22
N HIS A 240 0.01 -7.22 -20.19
CA HIS A 240 -1.23 -7.15 -20.95
C HIS A 240 -2.39 -6.80 -20.02
N CYS A 241 -2.64 -5.50 -19.85
CA CYS A 241 -3.64 -5.04 -18.90
C CYS A 241 -4.24 -3.70 -19.34
N PRO A 242 -5.58 -3.54 -19.29
CA PRO A 242 -6.21 -2.23 -19.35
C PRO A 242 -5.61 -1.30 -18.28
N ASP A 243 -5.55 0.00 -18.58
CA ASP A 243 -4.85 0.97 -17.74
C ASP A 243 -5.41 1.00 -16.30
N GLN A 244 -6.74 0.90 -16.14
CA GLN A 244 -7.42 0.92 -14.84
C GLN A 244 -7.06 -0.25 -13.90
N TYR A 245 -6.60 -1.38 -14.43
CA TYR A 245 -6.24 -2.57 -13.64
C TYR A 245 -4.73 -2.72 -13.45
N ARG A 246 -3.95 -1.90 -14.17
CA ARG A 246 -2.50 -2.09 -14.27
C ARG A 246 -1.82 -1.94 -12.93
N GLU A 247 -2.25 -0.95 -12.16
CA GLU A 247 -1.62 -0.62 -10.89
C GLU A 247 -1.72 -1.80 -9.90
N ALA A 248 -2.95 -2.25 -9.63
CA ALA A 248 -3.21 -3.40 -8.77
C ALA A 248 -2.50 -4.68 -9.24
N LEU A 249 -2.54 -4.96 -10.56
CA LEU A 249 -1.85 -6.10 -11.15
C LEU A 249 -0.34 -6.06 -10.92
N LEU A 250 0.27 -4.87 -11.05
CA LEU A 250 1.71 -4.71 -10.85
C LEU A 250 2.08 -4.84 -9.37
N CYS A 251 1.35 -4.19 -8.46
CA CYS A 251 1.56 -4.32 -7.01
C CYS A 251 1.61 -5.78 -6.59
N GLU A 252 0.60 -6.55 -7.00
CA GLU A 252 0.52 -7.96 -6.63
C GLU A 252 1.58 -8.80 -7.34
N PHE A 253 1.80 -8.59 -8.65
CA PHE A 253 2.81 -9.33 -9.40
C PHE A 253 4.17 -9.19 -8.73
N PHE A 254 4.56 -7.97 -8.36
CA PHE A 254 5.85 -7.73 -7.73
C PHE A 254 5.92 -8.23 -6.29
N SER A 255 4.86 -8.09 -5.50
CA SER A 255 4.77 -8.72 -4.17
C SER A 255 4.92 -10.25 -4.25
N SER A 256 4.39 -10.88 -5.30
CA SER A 256 4.50 -12.33 -5.53
C SER A 256 5.90 -12.79 -5.95
N MET A 257 6.76 -11.89 -6.43
CA MET A 257 8.10 -12.21 -6.94
C MET A 257 9.13 -12.37 -5.80
N LYS A 258 8.95 -13.38 -4.95
CA LYS A 258 9.87 -13.73 -3.85
C LYS A 258 11.27 -14.14 -4.33
N ASP A 259 11.39 -14.61 -5.57
CA ASP A 259 12.69 -15.03 -6.15
C ASP A 259 13.62 -13.85 -6.48
N CYS A 260 13.18 -12.63 -6.18
CA CYS A 260 13.59 -11.38 -6.79
C CYS A 260 13.68 -10.28 -5.72
N ASP A 261 14.00 -10.69 -4.48
CA ASP A 261 14.27 -9.80 -3.35
C ASP A 261 15.27 -8.71 -3.78
N GLY A 262 14.92 -7.44 -3.56
CA GLY A 262 15.75 -6.29 -3.94
C GLY A 262 15.32 -5.57 -5.22
N LEU A 263 14.38 -6.11 -5.99
CA LEU A 263 13.93 -5.51 -7.25
C LEU A 263 13.22 -4.17 -7.14
N MET A 264 12.78 -3.77 -5.95
CA MET A 264 11.41 -3.28 -5.93
C MET A 264 11.22 -1.85 -5.37
N SER A 265 12.17 -1.29 -4.62
CA SER A 265 11.91 -0.12 -3.77
C SER A 265 11.77 1.23 -4.46
N GLU A 266 12.51 1.51 -5.54
CA GLU A 266 12.58 2.89 -6.08
C GLU A 266 11.86 3.10 -7.42
N GLN A 267 11.49 2.03 -8.12
CA GLN A 267 11.14 2.12 -9.55
C GLN A 267 9.75 1.57 -9.91
N TYR A 268 8.95 1.13 -8.93
CA TYR A 268 7.53 0.82 -9.12
C TYR A 268 6.78 1.96 -9.84
N HIS A 269 7.02 3.20 -9.42
CA HIS A 269 6.44 4.39 -10.06
C HIS A 269 6.90 4.60 -11.51
N LEU A 270 8.06 4.06 -11.91
CA LEU A 270 8.52 4.08 -13.30
C LEU A 270 7.77 3.07 -14.17
N LEU A 271 7.30 1.96 -13.57
CA LEU A 271 6.64 0.86 -14.28
C LEU A 271 5.16 1.08 -14.54
N LYS A 272 4.47 1.88 -13.71
CA LYS A 272 3.03 2.14 -13.87
C LYS A 272 2.65 2.64 -15.28
N ASN A 273 3.59 3.33 -15.95
CA ASN A 273 3.38 3.90 -17.28
C ASN A 273 3.91 3.02 -18.43
N GLN A 274 4.51 1.86 -18.13
CA GLN A 274 5.16 1.01 -19.12
C GLN A 274 4.35 -0.26 -19.39
N ARG A 275 4.35 -0.73 -20.64
CA ARG A 275 3.72 -2.01 -21.02
C ARG A 275 4.73 -3.15 -21.17
N ILE A 276 6.00 -2.83 -21.38
CA ILE A 276 7.10 -3.78 -21.56
C ILE A 276 8.28 -3.27 -20.77
N GLY A 277 8.88 -4.16 -19.99
CA GLY A 277 10.11 -3.88 -19.28
C GLY A 277 10.88 -5.15 -18.98
N TYR A 278 12.13 -4.98 -18.60
CA TYR A 278 12.89 -6.02 -17.94
C TYR A 278 13.51 -5.48 -16.69
N VAL A 279 13.83 -6.42 -15.80
CA VAL A 279 14.60 -6.14 -14.61
C VAL A 279 15.74 -7.11 -14.43
N THR A 280 16.90 -6.56 -14.11
CA THR A 280 18.07 -7.35 -13.70
C THR A 280 18.26 -7.20 -12.20
N CYS A 281 18.58 -8.29 -11.52
CA CYS A 281 19.07 -8.30 -10.15
C CYS A 281 20.54 -8.69 -10.22
N ASP A 282 21.42 -7.75 -9.93
CA ASP A 282 22.84 -8.03 -9.79
C ASP A 282 23.15 -8.27 -8.30
N TYR A 283 23.69 -9.45 -8.00
CA TYR A 283 24.24 -9.78 -6.68
C TYR A 283 25.72 -9.37 -6.65
N GLU A 284 26.00 -8.07 -6.52
CA GLU A 284 27.35 -7.64 -6.15
C GLU A 284 27.47 -7.56 -4.63
N TYR A 285 28.46 -8.28 -4.07
CA TYR A 285 28.92 -8.26 -2.67
C TYR A 285 28.08 -7.39 -1.70
N HIS A 286 27.19 -8.05 -0.96
CA HIS A 286 26.37 -7.51 0.14
C HIS A 286 25.31 -6.45 -0.20
N HIS A 287 25.12 -6.05 -1.47
CA HIS A 287 24.03 -5.16 -1.87
C HIS A 287 23.38 -5.62 -3.18
N GLN A 288 22.10 -6.01 -3.12
CA GLN A 288 21.30 -6.24 -4.33
C GLN A 288 21.08 -4.90 -5.03
N ARG A 289 21.54 -4.78 -6.29
CA ARG A 289 21.20 -3.64 -7.16
C ARG A 289 20.32 -4.14 -8.29
N CYS A 290 19.21 -3.44 -8.48
CA CYS A 290 18.28 -3.78 -9.53
C CYS A 290 18.17 -2.65 -10.55
N HIS A 291 18.24 -3.02 -11.82
CA HIS A 291 18.15 -2.08 -12.93
C HIS A 291 16.92 -2.41 -13.78
N PHE A 292 16.00 -1.44 -13.89
CA PHE A 292 14.87 -1.53 -14.79
C PHE A 292 15.17 -0.82 -16.09
N TYR A 293 14.70 -1.43 -17.17
CA TYR A 293 14.81 -0.89 -18.50
C TYR A 293 13.51 -1.16 -19.23
N TYR A 294 13.06 -0.17 -20.00
CA TYR A 294 11.79 -0.21 -20.69
C TYR A 294 12.01 -0.16 -22.20
N ILE A 295 11.26 -0.98 -22.92
CA ILE A 295 11.23 -0.91 -24.37
C ILE A 295 10.13 0.07 -24.73
N ASN A 296 10.50 1.26 -25.22
CA ASN A 296 9.56 2.31 -25.59
C ASN A 296 8.90 2.02 -26.96
N GLN A 297 8.30 0.83 -27.11
CA GLN A 297 7.55 0.44 -28.30
C GLN A 297 6.06 0.29 -27.96
N ARG A 298 5.21 1.10 -28.61
CA ARG A 298 3.76 0.93 -28.57
C ARG A 298 3.36 -0.28 -29.42
N PHE A 299 3.03 -1.39 -28.78
CA PHE A 299 2.36 -2.49 -29.45
C PHE A 299 0.87 -2.20 -29.53
N HIS A 300 0.38 -1.88 -30.72
CA HIS A 300 -1.05 -1.71 -30.96
C HIS A 300 -1.81 -3.07 -30.90
N HIS A 301 -1.09 -4.19 -31.06
CA HIS A 301 -1.62 -5.55 -30.86
C HIS A 301 -0.57 -6.45 -30.19
N PHE A 302 -0.97 -7.18 -29.14
CA PHE A 302 -0.10 -8.17 -28.50
C PHE A 302 0.08 -9.38 -29.42
N ASN A 303 1.32 -9.68 -29.78
CA ASN A 303 1.68 -10.90 -30.50
C ASN A 303 2.72 -11.65 -29.65
N ILE A 304 2.30 -12.74 -29.02
CA ILE A 304 3.14 -13.55 -28.14
C ILE A 304 4.37 -14.12 -28.86
N GLN A 305 4.26 -14.43 -30.16
CA GLN A 305 5.40 -14.90 -30.96
C GLN A 305 6.41 -13.77 -31.20
N LYS A 306 5.93 -12.54 -31.44
CA LYS A 306 6.77 -11.35 -31.57
C LYS A 306 7.44 -10.99 -30.24
N PHE A 307 6.71 -11.08 -29.13
CA PHE A 307 7.28 -10.96 -27.79
C PHE A 307 8.38 -12.00 -27.60
N ILE A 308 8.08 -13.30 -27.78
CA ILE A 308 9.07 -14.38 -27.66
C ILE A 308 10.30 -14.17 -28.57
N SER A 309 10.12 -13.67 -29.80
CA SER A 309 11.23 -13.35 -30.70
C SER A 309 12.10 -12.23 -30.14
N GLN A 310 11.49 -11.13 -29.68
CA GLN A 310 12.23 -10.03 -29.05
C GLN A 310 12.89 -10.44 -27.75
N ILE A 311 12.24 -11.27 -26.92
CA ILE A 311 12.86 -11.90 -25.76
C ILE A 311 14.16 -12.61 -26.18
N LYS A 312 14.08 -13.48 -27.20
CA LYS A 312 15.23 -14.24 -27.68
C LYS A 312 16.33 -13.34 -28.22
N GLU A 313 15.99 -12.31 -28.99
CA GLU A 313 16.92 -11.32 -29.52
C GLU A 313 17.60 -10.52 -28.40
N THR A 314 16.83 -9.98 -27.45
CA THR A 314 17.35 -9.23 -26.31
C THR A 314 18.28 -10.08 -25.45
N PHE A 315 17.91 -11.33 -25.14
CA PHE A 315 18.80 -12.24 -24.41
C PHE A 315 20.04 -12.60 -25.22
N HIS A 316 19.92 -12.82 -26.53
CA HIS A 316 21.08 -13.08 -27.38
C HIS A 316 22.05 -11.87 -27.40
N SER A 317 21.52 -10.65 -27.47
CA SER A 317 22.33 -9.42 -27.35
C SER A 317 23.00 -9.28 -25.99
N ILE A 318 22.32 -9.66 -24.90
CA ILE A 318 22.90 -9.72 -23.55
C ILE A 318 24.05 -10.73 -23.48
N GLU A 319 23.85 -11.92 -24.03
CA GLU A 319 24.88 -12.98 -24.07
C GLU A 319 26.12 -12.53 -24.86
N LEU A 320 25.92 -11.96 -26.05
CA LEU A 320 27.02 -11.46 -26.90
C LEU A 320 27.82 -10.36 -26.19
N TYR A 321 27.14 -9.40 -25.57
CA TYR A 321 27.85 -8.32 -24.89
C TYR A 321 28.64 -8.77 -23.67
N LYS A 322 28.11 -9.76 -22.91
CA LYS A 322 28.82 -10.34 -21.77
C LYS A 322 30.08 -11.09 -22.23
N GLN A 323 30.02 -11.79 -23.36
CA GLN A 323 31.19 -12.45 -23.95
C GLN A 323 32.29 -11.45 -24.33
N ASP A 324 31.91 -10.29 -24.88
CA ASP A 324 32.87 -9.32 -25.40
C ASP A 324 33.46 -8.36 -24.34
N ASN A 325 32.71 -8.02 -23.28
CA ASN A 325 33.07 -6.88 -22.42
C ASN A 325 33.14 -7.17 -20.91
N GLY A 326 32.92 -8.42 -20.48
CA GLY A 326 32.72 -8.73 -19.05
C GLY A 326 31.39 -8.18 -18.52
N ILE A 327 31.03 -8.49 -17.27
CA ILE A 327 29.72 -8.19 -16.67
C ILE A 327 29.60 -6.67 -16.42
N ASN A 328 29.26 -5.91 -17.45
CA ASN A 328 28.81 -4.52 -17.29
C ASN A 328 27.53 -4.31 -18.11
N LEU A 329 26.43 -4.88 -17.60
CA LEU A 329 25.10 -4.81 -18.25
C LEU A 329 24.58 -3.36 -18.34
N THR A 330 25.09 -2.45 -17.52
CA THR A 330 24.69 -1.04 -17.50
C THR A 330 25.03 -0.30 -18.80
N ARG A 331 26.11 -0.69 -19.50
CA ARG A 331 26.56 -0.07 -20.76
C ARG A 331 25.96 -0.66 -22.03
N LEU A 332 25.40 -1.87 -21.98
CA LEU A 332 24.82 -2.54 -23.14
C LEU A 332 23.63 -1.78 -23.74
N PHE A 333 22.86 -1.08 -22.90
CA PHE A 333 21.55 -0.53 -23.29
C PHE A 333 21.50 0.99 -23.47
N SER A 334 22.65 1.68 -23.46
CA SER A 334 22.74 3.00 -24.09
C SER A 334 22.83 2.91 -25.63
N PHE A 335 22.92 1.69 -26.18
CA PHE A 335 23.11 1.40 -27.60
C PHE A 335 21.95 0.67 -28.29
N ILE A 336 21.00 0.10 -27.53
CA ILE A 336 19.75 -0.52 -28.04
C ILE A 336 18.63 0.49 -27.86
#